data_AF-A0A5C5SJG9-F1
#
_entry.id   AF-A0A5C5SJG9-F1
#
_cell.length_a   1.000
_cell.length_b   1.000
_cell.length_c   1.000
_cell.angle_alpha   90.00
_cell.angle_beta   90.00
_cell.angle_gamma   90.00
#
_symmetry.space_group_name_H-M   'P 1'
#
loop_
_entity.id
_entity.type
_entity.pdbx_description
1 polymer ?
#
loop_
_entity_poly.entity_id
_entity_poly.type
_entity_poly.pdbx_seq_one_letter_code
_entity_poly.pdbx_strand_id
1 'polypeptide(L)' 'MEFLYFPEDKTEYIPGIISVIVIFILSLVIIWLLVRASRKEVKNLEDQGYTVTYDKDGNKKKES' A
#
# COMPACT_ATOMS: atom_id res chain seq x y z
N MET A 1 -1.99 35.31 5.35
CA MET A 1 -2.42 34.03 4.76
C MET A 1 -1.49 33.76 3.59
N GLU A 2 -0.76 32.64 3.60
CA GLU A 2 -0.04 32.19 2.40
C GLU A 2 -1.11 31.80 1.37
N PHE A 3 -1.26 32.62 0.35
CA PHE A 3 -2.10 32.28 -0.80
C PHE A 3 -1.48 31.02 -1.43
N LEU A 4 -2.27 29.95 -1.59
CA LEU A 4 -1.90 28.88 -2.49
C LEU A 4 -1.64 29.52 -3.86
N TYR A 5 -0.37 29.52 -4.28
CA TYR A 5 -0.01 29.98 -5.61
C TYR A 5 -0.54 28.95 -6.59
N PHE A 6 -1.63 29.32 -7.26
CA PHE A 6 -2.19 28.52 -8.32
C PHE A 6 -1.63 29.06 -9.62
N PRO A 7 -0.71 28.34 -10.30
CA PRO A 7 -0.28 28.75 -11.62
C PRO A 7 -1.47 28.91 -12.55
N GLU A 8 -1.45 30.02 -13.30
CA GLU A 8 -2.44 30.33 -14.33
C GLU A 8 -2.41 29.26 -15.43
N ASP A 9 -1.22 28.74 -15.75
CA ASP A 9 -1.01 27.63 -16.68
C ASP A 9 -1.09 26.28 -15.95
N LYS A 10 -2.04 25.44 -16.36
CA LYS A 10 -2.25 24.11 -15.77
C LYS A 10 -1.10 23.13 -16.05
N THR A 11 -0.24 23.44 -17.00
CA THR A 11 0.92 22.64 -17.37
C THR A 11 1.91 22.51 -16.21
N GLU A 12 1.97 23.51 -15.33
CA GLU A 12 2.90 23.49 -14.18
C GLU A 12 2.50 22.47 -13.08
N TYR A 13 1.25 21.97 -13.07
CA TYR A 13 0.85 20.88 -12.17
C TYR A 13 1.19 19.48 -12.70
N ILE A 14 1.50 19.35 -14.00
CA ILE A 14 1.78 18.05 -14.64
C ILE A 14 2.91 17.29 -13.93
N PRO A 15 4.06 17.92 -13.56
CA PRO A 15 5.11 17.23 -12.81
C PRO A 15 4.63 16.65 -11.47
N GLY A 16 3.74 17.36 -10.76
CA GLY A 16 3.15 16.90 -9.50
C GLY A 16 2.27 15.66 -9.71
N ILE A 17 1.41 15.69 -10.72
CA ILE A 17 0.52 14.56 -11.04
C ILE A 17 1.35 13.33 -11.45
N ILE A 18 2.40 13.51 -12.26
CA ILE A 18 3.30 12.42 -12.64
C ILE A 18 3.95 11.81 -11.40
N SER A 19 4.42 12.64 -10.47
CA SER A 19 5.06 12.17 -9.23
C SER A 19 4.11 11.31 -8.40
N VAL A 20 2.84 11.74 -8.26
CA VAL A 20 1.80 10.97 -7.56
C VAL A 20 1.54 9.63 -8.24
N ILE A 21 1.42 9.61 -9.57
CA ILE A 21 1.19 8.38 -10.35
C ILE A 21 2.37 7.41 -10.17
N VAL A 22 3.61 7.90 -10.24
CA VAL A 22 4.81 7.07 -10.09
C VAL A 22 4.86 6.44 -8.70
N ILE A 23 4.64 7.22 -7.63
CA ILE A 23 4.63 6.72 -6.25
C ILE A 23 3.49 5.71 -6.06
N PHE A 24 2.32 5.98 -6.64
CA PHE A 24 1.17 5.10 -6.56
C PHE A 24 1.46 3.74 -7.22
N ILE A 25 2.00 3.74 -8.43
CA ILE A 25 2.39 2.51 -9.14
C ILE A 25 3.46 1.76 -8.34
N LEU A 26 4.48 2.44 -7.83
CA LEU A 26 5.53 1.84 -7.00
C LEU A 26 4.94 1.19 -5.75
N SER A 27 4.01 1.86 -5.06
CA SER A 27 3.31 1.31 -3.89
C SER A 27 2.58 0.01 -4.23
N LEU A 28 1.84 -0.01 -5.35
CA LEU A 28 1.15 -1.23 -5.81
C LEU A 28 2.13 -2.37 -6.10
N VAL A 29 3.26 -2.07 -6.75
CA VAL A 29 4.31 -3.06 -7.05
C VAL A 29 4.91 -3.62 -5.76
N ILE A 30 5.22 -2.76 -4.78
CA ILE A 30 5.79 -3.18 -3.49
C ILE A 30 4.82 -4.10 -2.76
N ILE A 31 3.54 -3.70 -2.65
CA ILE A 31 2.51 -4.53 -1.99
C ILE A 31 2.37 -5.87 -2.71
N TRP A 32 2.36 -5.88 -4.04
CA TRP A 32 2.27 -7.10 -4.82
C TRP A 32 3.46 -8.04 -4.58
N LEU A 33 4.68 -7.51 -4.57
CA LEU A 33 5.89 -8.27 -4.27
C LEU A 33 5.88 -8.83 -2.85
N LEU A 34 5.47 -8.02 -1.86
CA LEU A 34 5.40 -8.42 -0.46
C LEU A 34 4.38 -9.55 -0.25
N VAL A 35 3.18 -9.42 -0.82
CA VAL A 35 2.15 -10.48 -0.76
C VAL A 35 2.65 -11.75 -1.44
N ARG A 36 3.33 -11.64 -2.58
CA ARG A 36 3.90 -12.80 -3.28
C ARG A 36 5.00 -13.48 -2.46
N ALA A 37 5.88 -12.73 -1.81
CA ALA A 37 6.92 -13.25 -0.94
C ALA A 37 6.32 -13.93 0.30
N SER A 38 5.40 -13.25 0.98
CA SER A 38 4.71 -13.76 2.17
C SER A 38 3.99 -15.09 1.89
N ARG A 39 3.32 -15.23 0.75
CA ARG A 39 2.66 -16.50 0.37
C ARG A 39 3.65 -17.67 0.24
N LYS A 40 4.88 -17.42 -0.21
CA LYS A 40 5.91 -18.46 -0.29
C LYS A 40 6.38 -18.88 1.10
N GLU A 41 6.56 -17.91 2.00
CA GLU A 41 6.96 -18.17 3.38
C GLU A 41 5.89 -18.96 4.13
N VAL A 42 4.61 -18.57 4.00
CA VAL A 42 3.45 -19.29 4.55
C VAL A 42 3.45 -20.75 4.09
N LYS A 43 3.62 -21.00 2.78
CA LYS A 43 3.68 -22.37 2.26
C LYS A 43 4.86 -23.17 2.85
N ASN A 44 6.04 -22.56 2.95
CA ASN A 44 7.20 -23.24 3.53
C ASN A 44 6.98 -23.59 5.01
N LEU A 45 6.28 -22.74 5.76
CA LEU A 45 5.95 -22.98 7.17
C LEU A 45 4.91 -24.11 7.32
N GLU A 46 3.91 -24.15 6.44
CA GLU A 46 2.93 -25.25 6.37
C GLU A 46 3.63 -26.59 6.08
N ASP A 47 4.58 -26.62 5.13
CA ASP A 47 5.38 -27.81 4.81
C ASP A 47 6.25 -28.27 6.01
N GLN A 48 6.61 -27.35 6.92
CA GLN A 48 7.33 -27.64 8.17
C GLN A 48 6.42 -28.05 9.34
N GLY A 49 5.10 -28.08 9.13
CA GLY A 49 4.11 -28.49 10.13
C GLY A 49 3.65 -27.37 11.06
N TYR A 50 3.98 -26.10 10.78
CA TYR A 50 3.43 -24.96 11.50
C TYR A 50 2.02 -24.64 10.98
N THR A 51 1.06 -24.45 11.90
CA THR A 51 -0.29 -24.02 11.54
C THR A 51 -0.33 -22.50 11.44
N VAL A 52 -0.61 -21.97 10.25
CA VAL A 52 -0.73 -20.53 10.04
C VAL A 52 -2.12 -20.08 10.49
N THR A 53 -2.22 -19.54 11.71
CA THR A 53 -3.46 -18.98 12.24
C THR A 53 -3.63 -17.55 11.71
N TYR A 54 -4.58 -17.34 10.80
CA TYR A 54 -4.98 -16.00 10.37
C TYR A 54 -5.87 -15.39 11.46
N ASP A 55 -5.31 -14.54 12.32
CA ASP A 55 -6.11 -13.74 13.24
C ASP A 55 -6.94 -12.73 12.42
N LYS A 56 -8.25 -12.98 12.35
CA LYS A 56 -9.24 -12.19 11.60
C LYS A 56 -9.95 -11.19 12.52
N ASP A 57 -9.44 -10.89 13.71
CA ASP A 57 -10.14 -10.08 14.72
C ASP A 57 -9.58 -8.65 14.84
N GLY A 58 -9.71 -7.90 13.75
CA GLY A 58 -9.49 -6.44 13.74
C GLY A 58 -10.75 -5.59 13.87
N ASN A 59 -11.96 -6.17 13.92
CA ASN A 59 -13.22 -5.42 13.74
C ASN A 59 -14.28 -5.58 14.85
N LYS A 60 -13.89 -5.72 16.13
CA LYS A 60 -14.86 -5.77 17.24
C LYS A 60 -14.41 -5.07 18.54
N LYS A 61 -13.58 -4.02 18.47
CA LYS A 61 -13.17 -3.26 19.67
C LYS A 61 -13.46 -1.76 19.64
N LYS A 62 -14.48 -1.36 18.88
CA LYS A 62 -15.03 0.01 18.90
C LYS A 62 -16.55 0.02 19.03
N GLU A 63 -17.08 -0.79 19.94
CA GLU A 63 -18.46 -0.62 20.40
C GLU A 63 -18.59 -1.26 21.79
N SER A 64 -18.15 -0.51 22.81
CA SER A 64 -18.62 -0.66 24.18
C SER A 64 -18.27 0.58 24.99
#